data_AF-A0A3N5XB17-F1
#
_entry.id   AF-A0A3N5XB17-F1
#
_cell.length_a   1.000
_cell.length_b   1.000
_cell.length_c   1.000
_cell.angle_alpha   90.00
_cell.angle_beta   90.00
_cell.angle_gamma   90.00
#
_symmetry.space_group_name_H-M   'P 1'
#
loop_
_entity.id
_entity.type
_entity.pdbx_description
1 polymer ?
#
loop_
_entity_poly.entity_id
_entity_poly.type
_entity_poly.pdbx_seq_one_letter_code
_entity_poly.pdbx_strand_id
1 'polypeptide(L)'
;MALWLFGLVVAMKSAQSLAIILNGYPTARDADGIPLDSFTPEAAQTVVAVFAQGSLWRLFFCLLCGLVLLRYRSAVPLMFALLALNYLTAQVVLGLVPLPRVGAPVGPLVNLALFVIMLVGLGLSLWRRGGSPAPGRRAA
;
A
#
# COMPACT_ATOMS: atom_id res chain seq x y z
N MET A 1 -12.57 4.70 -14.26
CA MET A 1 -12.85 4.17 -12.91
C MET A 1 -11.62 3.55 -12.26
N ALA A 2 -10.99 2.52 -12.84
CA ALA A 2 -9.76 1.92 -12.26
C ALA A 2 -8.61 2.92 -12.02
N LEU A 3 -8.41 3.92 -12.89
CA LEU A 3 -7.38 4.96 -12.70
C LEU A 3 -7.64 5.85 -11.47
N TRP A 4 -8.90 6.15 -11.17
CA TRP A 4 -9.29 6.94 -10.00
C TRP A 4 -9.07 6.15 -8.71
N LEU A 5 -9.45 4.87 -8.69
CA LEU A 5 -9.16 3.98 -7.57
C LEU A 5 -7.65 3.83 -7.34
N PHE A 6 -6.87 3.73 -8.41
CA PHE A 6 -5.41 3.66 -8.32
C PHE A 6 -4.83 4.96 -7.74
N GLY A 7 -5.28 6.12 -8.24
CA GLY A 7 -4.89 7.41 -7.70
C GLY A 7 -5.20 7.55 -6.21
N LEU A 8 -6.39 7.14 -5.77
CA LEU A 8 -6.79 7.14 -4.36
C LEU A 8 -5.86 6.26 -3.51
N VAL A 9 -5.59 5.03 -3.95
CA VAL A 9 -4.70 4.09 -3.24
C VAL A 9 -3.29 4.66 -3.11
N VAL A 10 -2.75 5.21 -4.21
CA VAL A 10 -1.40 5.81 -4.21
C VAL A 10 -1.36 7.02 -3.28
N ALA A 11 -2.36 7.89 -3.33
CA ALA A 11 -2.44 9.08 -2.47
C ALA A 11 -2.50 8.69 -0.98
N MET A 12 -3.38 7.76 -0.61
CA MET A 12 -3.50 7.27 0.77
C MET A 12 -2.21 6.63 1.27
N LYS A 13 -1.58 5.74 0.48
CA LYS A 13 -0.31 5.13 0.86
C LYS A 13 0.83 6.12 0.97
N SER A 14 0.85 7.15 0.13
CA SER A 14 1.83 8.24 0.19
C SER A 14 1.63 9.07 1.47
N ALA A 15 0.38 9.42 1.79
CA ALA A 15 0.03 10.15 3.00
C ALA A 15 0.41 9.37 4.28
N GLN A 16 0.09 8.07 4.34
CA GLN A 16 0.53 7.20 5.43
C GLN A 16 2.05 7.19 5.56
N SER A 17 2.76 7.10 4.43
CA SER A 17 4.23 7.01 4.46
C SER A 17 4.85 8.31 4.97
N LEU A 18 4.30 9.45 4.55
CA LEU A 18 4.70 10.76 5.03
C LEU A 18 4.36 10.97 6.52
N ALA A 19 3.19 10.51 6.98
CA ALA A 19 2.80 10.57 8.38
C ALA A 19 3.81 9.82 9.28
N ILE A 20 4.27 8.63 8.85
CA ILE A 20 5.29 7.87 9.58
C ILE A 20 6.66 8.59 9.57
N ILE A 21 7.06 9.20 8.45
CA ILE A 21 8.35 9.90 8.35
C ILE A 21 8.37 11.16 9.23
N LEU A 22 7.28 11.93 9.22
CA LEU A 22 7.19 13.21 9.94
C LEU A 22 6.77 13.04 11.40
N ASN A 23 5.93 12.04 11.71
CA ASN A 23 5.31 11.82 13.01
C ASN A 23 5.38 10.34 13.41
N GLY A 24 6.57 9.74 13.31
CA GLY A 24 6.75 8.28 13.45
C GLY A 24 6.32 7.71 14.80
N TYR A 25 6.64 8.37 15.91
CA TYR A 25 6.29 7.89 17.26
C TYR A 25 4.77 7.76 17.48
N PRO A 26 3.97 8.84 17.36
CA PRO A 26 2.52 8.73 17.56
C PRO A 26 1.87 7.83 16.50
N THR A 27 2.36 7.83 15.26
CA THR A 27 1.81 6.95 14.21
C THR A 27 2.03 5.47 14.53
N ALA A 28 3.24 5.08 14.92
CA ALA A 28 3.57 3.71 15.30
C ALA A 28 2.77 3.24 16.52
N ARG A 29 2.60 4.12 17.52
CA ARG A 29 1.84 3.82 18.73
C ARG A 29 0.34 3.71 18.47
N ASP A 30 -0.26 4.75 17.90
CA ASP A 30 -1.71 4.91 17.86
C ASP A 30 -2.33 4.22 16.64
N ALA A 31 -1.68 4.31 15.47
CA ALA A 31 -2.19 3.70 14.25
C ALA A 31 -1.82 2.22 14.16
N ASP A 32 -0.56 1.87 14.44
CA ASP A 32 -0.06 0.49 14.30
C ASP A 32 -0.12 -0.32 15.60
N GLY A 33 -0.39 0.32 16.74
CA GLY A 33 -0.56 -0.35 18.03
C GLY A 33 0.76 -0.83 18.64
N ILE A 34 1.91 -0.31 18.20
CA ILE A 34 3.22 -0.74 18.69
C ILE A 34 3.39 -0.23 20.14
N PRO A 35 3.73 -1.10 21.11
CA PRO A 35 3.81 -0.72 22.53
C PRO A 35 5.11 0.04 22.87
N LEU A 36 5.33 1.17 22.21
CA LEU A 36 6.55 1.96 22.37
C LEU A 36 6.81 2.40 23.81
N ASP A 37 5.74 2.63 24.60
CA ASP A 37 5.85 3.04 26.00
C ASP A 37 6.35 1.94 26.94
N SER A 38 6.34 0.68 26.48
CA SER A 38 6.87 -0.45 27.24
C SER A 38 8.37 -0.68 27.01
N PHE A 39 8.96 0.02 26.04
CA PHE A 39 10.36 -0.10 25.68
C PHE A 39 11.21 0.92 26.44
N THR A 40 12.52 0.67 26.51
CA THR A 40 13.45 1.73 26.93
C THR A 40 13.43 2.86 25.89
N PRO A 41 13.76 4.10 26.27
CA PRO A 41 13.76 5.23 25.34
C PRO A 41 14.61 4.98 24.07
N GLU A 42 15.76 4.33 24.22
CA GLU A 42 16.69 4.02 23.12
C GLU A 42 16.10 2.95 22.18
N ALA A 43 15.43 1.94 22.74
CA ALA A 43 14.76 0.91 21.95
C ALA A 43 13.56 1.48 21.19
N ALA A 44 12.74 2.32 21.84
CA ALA A 44 11.63 3.00 21.19
C ALA A 44 12.10 3.89 20.02
N GLN A 45 13.17 4.66 20.23
CA GLN A 45 13.77 5.50 19.18
C GLN A 45 14.32 4.67 18.02
N THR A 46 14.95 3.54 18.30
CA THR A 46 15.46 2.62 17.27
C THR A 46 14.32 2.06 16.42
N VAL A 47 13.22 1.62 17.06
CA VAL A 47 12.03 1.13 16.35
C VAL A 47 11.45 2.21 15.46
N VAL A 48 11.28 3.44 15.97
CA VAL A 48 10.77 4.57 15.19
C VAL A 48 11.68 4.89 14.00
N ALA A 49 13.01 4.85 14.18
CA ALA A 49 13.97 5.10 13.10
C ALA A 49 13.89 4.04 11.98
N VAL A 50 13.81 2.76 12.35
CA VAL A 50 13.62 1.66 11.38
C VAL A 50 12.28 1.77 10.68
N PHE A 51 11.22 2.16 11.40
CA PHE A 51 9.89 2.33 10.83
C PHE A 51 9.83 3.49 9.84
N ALA A 52 10.47 4.63 10.17
CA ALA A 52 10.62 5.77 9.27
C ALA A 52 11.44 5.41 8.02
N GLN A 53 12.54 4.68 8.18
CA GLN A 53 13.37 4.21 7.06
C GLN A 53 12.60 3.24 6.15
N GLY A 54 11.85 2.30 6.71
CA GLY A 54 10.98 1.40 5.93
C GLY A 54 9.88 2.16 5.18
N SER A 55 9.36 3.22 5.79
CA SER A 55 8.37 4.10 5.17
C SER A 55 8.93 4.89 3.97
N LEU A 56 10.22 5.22 4.00
CA LEU A 56 10.88 5.90 2.88
C LEU A 56 10.89 5.02 1.62
N TRP A 57 11.23 3.73 1.75
CA TRP A 57 11.15 2.77 0.64
C TRP A 57 9.73 2.65 0.08
N ARG A 58 8.72 2.61 0.95
CA ARG A 58 7.30 2.63 0.55
C ARG A 58 6.94 3.90 -0.20
N LEU A 59 7.46 5.06 0.21
CA LEU A 59 7.22 6.33 -0.45
C LEU A 59 7.80 6.34 -1.87
N PHE A 60 9.03 5.88 -2.06
CA PHE A 60 9.61 5.73 -3.40
C PHE A 60 8.79 4.80 -4.30
N PHE A 61 8.29 3.69 -3.75
CA PHE A 61 7.39 2.81 -4.49
C PHE A 61 6.07 3.49 -4.87
N CYS A 62 5.51 4.34 -4.00
CA CYS A 62 4.33 5.14 -4.30
C CYS A 62 4.61 6.22 -5.36
N LEU A 63 5.78 6.85 -5.35
CA LEU A 63 6.21 7.79 -6.39
C LEU A 63 6.33 7.11 -7.76
N LEU A 64 6.88 5.89 -7.80
CA LEU A 64 6.88 5.06 -9.01
C LEU A 64 5.47 4.76 -9.50
N CYS A 65 4.55 4.41 -8.59
CA CYS A 65 3.14 4.24 -8.93
C CYS A 65 2.53 5.54 -9.49
N GLY A 66 2.85 6.69 -8.90
CA GLY A 66 2.44 8.01 -9.40
C GLY A 66 2.95 8.29 -10.81
N LEU A 67 4.23 7.99 -11.09
CA LEU A 67 4.81 8.11 -12.42
C LEU A 67 4.08 7.23 -13.44
N VAL A 68 3.77 5.98 -13.06
CA VAL A 68 2.99 5.06 -13.90
C VAL A 68 1.59 5.61 -14.18
N LEU A 69 0.93 6.19 -13.17
CA LEU A 69 -0.39 6.82 -13.34
C LEU A 69 -0.36 8.02 -14.30
N LEU A 70 0.72 8.81 -14.27
CA LEU A 70 0.86 10.00 -15.11
C LEU A 70 1.23 9.64 -16.55
N ARG A 71 2.24 8.77 -16.75
CA ARG A 71 2.91 8.56 -18.03
C ARG A 71 2.69 7.16 -18.63
N TYR A 72 2.54 6.12 -17.81
CA TYR A 72 2.48 4.72 -18.26
C TYR A 72 1.16 4.04 -17.88
N ARG A 73 0.03 4.67 -18.22
CA ARG A 73 -1.33 4.22 -17.79
C ARG A 73 -1.65 2.78 -18.19
N SER A 74 -0.99 2.25 -19.21
CA SER A 74 -1.06 0.85 -19.63
C SER A 74 -0.42 -0.14 -18.64
N ALA A 75 0.41 0.29 -17.69
CA ALA A 75 1.01 -0.54 -16.65
C ALA A 75 0.25 -0.51 -15.30
N VAL A 76 -0.86 0.23 -15.20
CA VAL A 76 -1.65 0.35 -13.96
C VAL A 76 -2.11 -0.99 -13.34
N PRO A 77 -2.65 -1.98 -14.10
CA PRO A 77 -3.00 -3.27 -13.49
C PRO A 77 -1.79 -4.01 -12.94
N LEU A 78 -0.62 -3.91 -13.58
CA LEU A 78 0.61 -4.49 -13.03
C LEU A 78 0.95 -3.85 -11.67
N MET A 79 0.82 -2.52 -11.54
CA MET A 79 1.07 -1.84 -10.28
C MET A 79 0.06 -2.21 -9.19
N PHE A 80 -1.23 -2.39 -9.53
CA PHE A 80 -2.21 -2.93 -8.58
C PHE A 80 -1.81 -4.32 -8.10
N ALA A 81 -1.40 -5.21 -9.01
CA ALA A 81 -0.94 -6.55 -8.65
C ALA A 81 0.29 -6.51 -7.74
N LEU A 82 1.27 -5.65 -8.02
CA LEU A 82 2.45 -5.48 -7.16
C LEU A 82 2.10 -4.96 -5.77
N LEU A 83 1.21 -3.97 -5.66
CA LEU A 83 0.78 -3.45 -4.36
C LEU A 83 -0.01 -4.49 -3.55
N ALA A 84 -0.88 -5.27 -4.21
CA ALA A 84 -1.61 -6.37 -3.60
C ALA A 84 -0.66 -7.49 -3.14
N LEU A 85 0.30 -7.85 -3.97
CA LEU A 85 1.34 -8.84 -3.64
C LEU A 85 2.17 -8.38 -2.44
N ASN A 86 2.58 -7.11 -2.41
CA ASN A 86 3.32 -6.54 -1.28
C ASN A 86 2.52 -6.62 0.03
N TYR A 87 1.19 -6.43 -0.03
CA TYR A 87 0.35 -6.62 1.15
C TYR A 87 0.33 -8.08 1.60
N LEU A 88 0.16 -9.02 0.67
CA LEU A 88 0.15 -10.46 0.99
C LEU A 88 1.48 -10.92 1.58
N THR A 89 2.61 -10.54 0.98
CA THR A 89 3.93 -10.89 1.51
C THR A 89 4.17 -10.27 2.88
N ALA A 90 3.72 -9.03 3.12
CA ALA A 90 3.78 -8.43 4.45
C ALA A 90 2.95 -9.20 5.49
N GLN A 91 1.77 -9.70 5.13
CA GLN A 91 0.95 -10.52 6.03
C GLN A 91 1.61 -11.87 6.34
N VAL A 92 2.25 -12.49 5.35
CA VAL A 92 3.04 -13.71 5.57
C VAL A 92 4.18 -13.43 6.56
N VAL A 93 4.93 -12.34 6.37
CA VAL A 93 6.00 -11.95 7.31
C VAL A 93 5.45 -11.72 8.72
N LEU A 94 4.30 -11.06 8.87
CA LEU A 94 3.65 -10.86 10.17
C LEU A 94 3.11 -12.14 10.79
N GLY A 95 2.82 -13.17 9.99
CA GLY A 95 2.50 -14.51 10.48
C GLY A 95 3.73 -15.26 10.98
N LEU A 96 4.90 -15.03 10.38
CA LEU A 96 6.18 -15.63 10.78
C LEU A 96 6.84 -14.90 11.95
N VAL A 97 6.73 -13.57 11.98
CA VAL A 97 7.26 -12.68 13.02
C VAL A 97 6.10 -11.84 13.56
N PRO A 98 5.35 -12.38 14.55
CA PRO A 98 4.20 -11.69 15.09
C PRO A 98 4.60 -10.37 15.73
N LEU A 99 3.97 -9.28 15.25
CA LEU A 99 4.12 -7.97 15.86
C LEU A 99 3.09 -7.85 17.00
N PRO A 100 3.52 -7.75 18.28
CA PRO A 100 2.61 -7.49 19.38
C PRO A 100 1.95 -6.12 19.19
N ARG A 101 0.64 -6.08 19.34
CA ARG A 101 -0.15 -4.85 19.22
C ARG A 101 -0.97 -4.63 20.48
N VAL A 102 -1.11 -3.38 20.89
CA VAL A 102 -1.88 -2.97 22.05
C VAL A 102 -3.01 -2.04 21.60
N GLY A 103 -4.14 -2.09 22.31
CA GLY A 103 -5.33 -1.30 22.00
C GLY A 103 -6.09 -1.81 20.78
N ALA A 104 -6.79 -0.90 20.10
CA ALA A 104 -7.56 -1.17 18.89
C ALA A 104 -6.90 -0.47 17.69
N PRO A 105 -5.79 -1.02 17.13
CA PRO A 105 -5.01 -0.36 16.09
C PRO A 105 -5.84 -0.23 14.81
N VAL A 106 -5.94 0.99 14.30
CA VAL A 106 -6.69 1.31 13.08
C VAL A 106 -5.91 1.01 11.79
N GLY A 107 -4.58 0.97 11.87
CA GLY A 107 -3.67 0.77 10.74
C GLY A 107 -3.92 -0.53 9.97
N PRO A 108 -3.99 -1.70 10.64
CA PRO A 108 -4.30 -2.98 9.99
C PRO A 108 -5.64 -2.96 9.23
N LEU A 109 -6.68 -2.34 9.82
CA LEU A 109 -8.00 -2.24 9.21
C LEU A 109 -7.98 -1.38 7.93
N VAL A 110 -7.32 -0.22 8.00
CA VAL A 110 -7.14 0.68 6.84
C VAL A 110 -6.35 -0.02 5.73
N ASN A 111 -5.28 -0.74 6.08
CA ASN A 111 -4.47 -1.48 5.12
C ASN A 111 -5.24 -2.62 4.45
N LEU A 112 -6.12 -3.31 5.20
CA LEU A 112 -7.03 -4.32 4.64
C LEU A 112 -8.06 -3.69 3.69
N ALA A 113 -8.66 -2.56 4.06
CA ALA A 113 -9.60 -1.86 3.20
C ALA A 113 -8.94 -1.42 1.88
N LEU A 114 -7.73 -0.86 1.94
CA LEU A 114 -6.94 -0.53 0.76
C LEU A 114 -6.63 -1.79 -0.07
N PHE A 115 -6.34 -2.93 0.55
CA PHE A 115 -6.13 -4.20 -0.17
C PHE A 115 -7.36 -4.64 -0.95
N VAL A 116 -8.55 -4.59 -0.35
CA VAL A 116 -9.80 -4.89 -1.06
C VAL A 116 -10.01 -3.94 -2.25
N ILE A 117 -9.75 -2.64 -2.07
CA ILE A 117 -9.82 -1.65 -3.16
C ILE A 117 -8.82 -1.99 -4.28
N MET A 118 -7.62 -2.45 -3.94
CA MET A 118 -6.60 -2.86 -4.91
C MET A 118 -7.05 -4.08 -5.73
N LEU A 119 -7.68 -5.08 -5.11
CA LEU A 119 -8.23 -6.24 -5.81
C LEU A 119 -9.38 -5.85 -6.75
N VAL A 120 -10.30 -4.99 -6.29
CA VAL A 120 -11.40 -4.47 -7.12
C VAL A 120 -10.84 -3.66 -8.29
N GLY A 121 -9.87 -2.78 -8.04
CA GLY A 121 -9.21 -1.97 -9.07
C GLY A 121 -8.50 -2.82 -10.12
N LEU A 122 -7.82 -3.89 -9.68
CA LEU A 122 -7.19 -4.87 -10.55
C LEU A 122 -8.22 -5.59 -11.44
N GLY A 123 -9.28 -6.14 -10.85
CA GLY A 123 -10.34 -6.83 -11.59
C GLY A 123 -11.00 -5.95 -12.64
N LEU A 124 -11.34 -4.70 -12.27
CA LEU A 124 -11.87 -3.71 -13.21
C LEU A 124 -10.89 -3.35 -14.32
N SER A 125 -9.59 -3.28 -14.01
CA SER A 125 -8.56 -2.96 -14.99
C SER A 125 -8.30 -4.09 -15.99
N LEU A 126 -8.47 -5.35 -15.58
CA LEU A 126 -8.33 -6.51 -16.46
C LEU A 126 -9.58 -6.72 -17.33
N TRP A 127 -10.77 -6.57 -16.74
CA TRP A 127 -12.04 -6.72 -17.47
C TRP A 127 -12.14 -5.76 -18.66
N ARG A 128 -11.72 -4.50 -18.48
CA ARG A 128 -11.76 -3.49 -19.56
C ARG A 128 -10.82 -3.80 -20.72
N ARG A 129 -9.78 -4.63 -20.53
CA ARG A 129 -8.85 -5.04 -21.58
C ARG A 129 -9.35 -6.25 -22.38
N GLY A 130 -10.04 -7.18 -21.72
CA GLY A 130 -10.62 -8.34 -22.37
C GLY A 130 -11.87 -8.03 -23.22
N GLY A 131 -12.51 -6.87 -22.99
CA GLY A 131 -13.72 -6.45 -23.70
C GLY A 131 -13.52 -5.72 -25.03
N SER A 132 -12.28 -5.58 -25.54
CA SER A 132 -12.05 -5.00 -26.87
C SER A 132 -12.27 -6.08 -27.95
N PRO A 133 -13.34 -6.02 -28.77
CA PRO A 133 -13.51 -6.93 -29.89
C PRO A 133 -12.38 -6.68 -30.89
N ALA A 134 -11.78 -7.74 -31.41
CA ALA A 134 -10.79 -7.64 -32.48
C ALA A 134 -11.42 -6.93 -33.71
N PRO A 135 -10.84 -5.82 -34.22
CA PRO A 135 -11.28 -5.26 -35.47
C PRO A 135 -10.73 -6.13 -36.60
N GLY A 136 -11.61 -6.90 -37.25
CA GLY A 136 -11.31 -7.45 -38.58
C GLY A 136 -11.63 -8.93 -38.78
N ARG A 137 -12.89 -9.21 -39.12
CA ARG A 137 -13.19 -10.17 -40.19
C ARG A 137 -14.40 -9.67 -40.98
N ARG A 138 -14.20 -8.59 -41.75
CA ARG A 138 -14.96 -8.36 -42.98
C ARG A 138 -13.98 -8.60 -44.12
N ALA A 139 -13.93 -9.85 -44.56
CA ALA A 139 -13.37 -10.24 -45.83
C ALA A 139 -14.54 -10.74 -46.69
N ALA A 140 -14.55 -10.24 -47.93
CA ALA A 140 -15.46 -10.53 -49.04
C ALA A 140 -16.86 -9.91 -48.94
#